data_AF-A0A2V6ATH7-F1
#
_entry.id   AF-A0A2V6ATH7-F1
#
_cell.length_a   1.000
_cell.length_b   1.000
_cell.length_c   1.000
_cell.angle_alpha   90.00
_cell.angle_beta   90.00
_cell.angle_gamma   90.00
#
_symmetry.space_group_name_H-M   'P 1'
#
loop_
_entity.id
_entity.type
_entity.pdbx_description
1 polymer ?
#
loop_
_entity_poly.entity_id
_entity_poly.type
_entity_poly.pdbx_seq_one_letter_code
_entity_poly.pdbx_strand_id
1 'polypeptide(L)'
;MMPPSAVEPADLLDLKLLPAWVKEPVQTQTSARDQGAAESDRPRAYQRPKQDRERKLKPPGRHGPPRRVRDRPDKPAQDRDGQDRHKVSRMIAPPVAVRFLPRPAVFENVVAQIKENAVAYSLFALARSFLEKPERYEVRLTAASESPLYQLGENGAVSFDREFLERRAFQLAHEDFYKIETTLAEPIKGNFSNVARCRLSGTLLGPTNHHNYQPQLRGLYEQRFSRRMSFADYQRQIEIVTDPALVEQWKEQTRRIVTYTTIREETAATFNSAVEAEQHFRQNYLPGLMRSLPKVTITGAHSRHLPDRALHQAIEDAWTRQTRSPSNVMQELAGQFREGGLHIFRHRRGILFVTSIRPRAFVHDQAGVSPSVNAILETLTATPGTTRKELAEKVLVDLVNEEAERAKLALASNMHWLIREGYVIEFNDGSLDLPRGKAKPHQPVEAAVSAANDSSTTSAKNEEEFVSSTESRPTEEAEIGGP
;
A
#
# COMPACT_ATOMS: atom_id res chain seq x y z
N MET A 1 -0.85 -23.37 -50.48
CA MET A 1 -0.17 -24.15 -49.43
C MET A 1 1.23 -23.56 -49.31
N MET A 2 1.40 -22.55 -48.46
CA MET A 2 2.71 -21.91 -48.23
C MET A 2 3.51 -22.82 -47.29
N PRO A 3 4.81 -23.08 -47.53
CA PRO A 3 5.61 -23.82 -46.57
C PRO A 3 5.74 -23.00 -45.28
N PRO A 4 5.79 -23.66 -44.09
CA PRO A 4 6.07 -22.95 -42.85
C PRO A 4 7.47 -22.34 -42.94
N SER A 5 7.57 -21.03 -42.69
CA SER A 5 8.85 -20.34 -42.61
C SER A 5 9.72 -21.02 -41.56
N ALA A 6 10.94 -21.38 -41.93
CA ALA A 6 11.95 -21.85 -40.99
C ALA A 6 12.12 -20.83 -39.88
N VAL A 7 11.90 -21.27 -38.64
CA VAL A 7 12.19 -20.48 -37.44
C VAL A 7 13.71 -20.27 -37.41
N GLU A 8 14.17 -19.03 -37.42
CA GLU A 8 15.60 -18.75 -37.30
C GLU A 8 16.10 -19.13 -35.88
N PRO A 9 17.29 -19.72 -35.74
CA PRO A 9 17.80 -20.20 -34.45
C PRO A 9 18.04 -19.06 -33.43
N ALA A 10 18.14 -17.82 -33.90
CA ALA A 10 18.20 -16.63 -33.05
C ALA A 10 16.85 -16.33 -32.36
N ASP A 11 15.72 -16.68 -32.98
CA ASP A 11 14.37 -16.47 -32.44
C ASP A 11 13.99 -17.50 -31.37
N LEU A 12 14.69 -18.64 -31.28
CA LEU A 12 14.52 -19.61 -30.20
C LEU A 12 15.08 -19.12 -28.85
N LEU A 13 15.95 -18.12 -28.86
CA LEU A 13 16.55 -17.56 -27.65
C LEU A 13 15.72 -16.44 -27.02
N ASP A 14 14.77 -15.85 -27.76
CA ASP A 14 14.11 -14.56 -27.44
C ASP A 14 12.57 -14.65 -27.30
N LEU A 15 12.01 -15.84 -27.12
CA LEU A 15 10.57 -16.02 -26.87
C LEU A 15 10.22 -15.78 -25.40
N LYS A 16 10.20 -14.53 -24.94
CA LYS A 16 9.50 -14.14 -23.71
C LYS A 16 8.64 -12.89 -23.94
N LEU A 17 7.40 -13.12 -24.38
CA LEU A 17 6.33 -12.13 -24.40
C LEU A 17 5.91 -11.79 -22.96
N LEU A 18 6.66 -10.91 -22.31
CA LEU A 18 6.23 -10.30 -21.04
C LEU A 18 5.22 -9.17 -21.32
N PRO A 19 4.10 -9.09 -20.57
CA PRO A 19 3.15 -8.00 -20.71
C PRO A 19 3.82 -6.65 -20.40
N ALA A 20 3.42 -5.58 -21.11
CA ALA A 20 4.11 -4.29 -21.18
C ALA A 20 4.37 -3.57 -19.83
N TRP A 21 3.73 -4.00 -18.74
CA TRP A 21 3.90 -3.42 -17.40
C TRP A 21 5.04 -4.05 -16.59
N VAL A 22 5.67 -5.13 -17.08
CA VAL A 22 6.85 -5.81 -16.46
C VAL A 22 8.16 -5.45 -17.16
N LYS A 23 8.12 -4.67 -18.24
CA LYS A 23 9.32 -4.14 -18.88
C LYS A 23 9.89 -3.02 -18.01
N GLU A 24 10.91 -3.32 -17.21
CA GLU A 24 11.72 -2.27 -16.58
C GLU A 24 12.35 -1.43 -17.71
N PRO A 25 12.22 -0.08 -17.71
CA PRO A 25 13.09 0.72 -18.55
C PRO A 25 14.51 0.50 -18.06
N VAL A 26 15.44 0.26 -18.98
CA VAL A 26 16.88 0.13 -18.71
C VAL A 26 17.32 1.35 -17.89
N GLN A 27 17.50 1.16 -16.58
CA GLN A 27 17.98 2.23 -15.71
C GLN A 27 19.48 2.36 -15.93
N THR A 28 19.85 3.35 -16.75
CA THR A 28 21.20 3.90 -16.78
C THR A 28 21.67 4.13 -15.35
N GLN A 29 22.86 3.61 -15.03
CA GLN A 29 23.43 3.68 -13.69
C GLN A 29 23.40 5.11 -13.14
N THR A 30 22.46 5.38 -12.24
CA THR A 30 22.42 6.60 -11.43
C THR A 30 22.15 6.23 -9.98
N SER A 31 22.83 5.19 -9.51
CA SER A 31 22.91 4.79 -8.09
C SER A 31 24.37 4.55 -7.74
N ALA A 32 25.19 5.59 -7.89
CA ALA A 32 26.60 5.59 -7.53
C ALA A 32 27.07 6.92 -6.89
N ARG A 33 26.14 7.74 -6.39
CA ARG A 33 26.51 9.03 -5.78
C ARG A 33 25.62 9.39 -4.60
N ASP A 34 25.61 8.51 -3.59
CA ASP A 34 25.40 8.92 -2.20
C ASP A 34 25.70 7.72 -1.29
N GLN A 35 26.99 7.55 -0.99
CA GLN A 35 27.50 6.82 0.18
C GLN A 35 29.03 6.86 0.14
N GLY A 36 29.60 7.87 0.79
CA GLY A 36 31.04 7.98 0.99
C GLY A 36 31.32 8.94 2.12
N ALA A 37 31.12 8.51 3.36
CA ALA A 37 31.72 9.13 4.55
C ALA A 37 31.49 8.29 5.82
N ALA A 38 32.25 7.20 5.96
CA ALA A 38 32.71 6.59 7.22
C ALA A 38 33.68 5.47 6.77
N GLU A 39 34.95 5.36 7.19
CA GLU A 39 35.54 5.65 8.49
C GLU A 39 37.10 5.66 8.38
N SER A 40 37.75 6.30 9.36
CA SER A 40 39.18 6.23 9.75
C SER A 40 40.08 7.42 9.37
N ASP A 41 40.08 8.45 10.23
CA ASP A 41 41.28 8.76 11.01
C ASP A 41 40.94 9.68 12.20
N ARG A 42 41.29 9.26 13.41
CA ARG A 42 41.28 10.11 14.62
C ARG A 42 42.69 10.66 14.83
N PRO A 43 42.81 11.92 15.29
CA PRO A 43 43.49 12.11 16.57
C PRO A 43 42.72 12.95 17.59
N ARG A 44 43.18 12.78 18.82
CA ARG A 44 42.62 13.12 20.13
C ARG A 44 42.37 14.62 20.38
N ALA A 45 41.25 14.85 21.06
CA ALA A 45 41.07 15.66 22.28
C ALA A 45 41.87 16.95 22.45
N TYR A 46 41.17 18.09 22.50
CA TYR A 46 41.48 19.14 23.48
C TYR A 46 40.20 19.82 23.97
N GLN A 47 40.09 19.89 25.29
CA GLN A 47 39.03 20.53 26.07
C GLN A 47 39.01 22.04 25.83
N ARG A 48 37.80 22.62 25.72
CA ARG A 48 37.59 24.07 25.89
C ARG A 48 37.42 24.39 27.39
N PRO A 49 38.20 25.31 27.96
CA PRO A 49 37.85 25.94 29.24
C PRO A 49 37.04 27.23 29.03
N LYS A 50 36.14 27.49 29.98
CA LYS A 50 35.44 28.75 30.22
C LYS A 50 36.18 29.57 31.31
N GLN A 51 35.85 30.87 31.37
CA GLN A 51 36.20 31.89 32.39
C GLN A 51 37.61 32.50 32.27
N ASP A 52 37.88 33.78 32.54
CA ASP A 52 37.15 34.81 33.31
C ASP A 52 37.61 36.25 32.95
N ARG A 53 36.92 37.22 33.58
CA ARG A 53 37.00 38.72 33.58
C ARG A 53 38.37 39.44 33.49
N GLU A 54 38.36 40.66 32.93
CA GLU A 54 38.69 41.99 33.56
C GLU A 54 39.04 43.05 32.47
N ARG A 55 38.25 44.13 32.30
CA ARG A 55 38.33 45.51 32.86
C ARG A 55 39.55 46.36 32.41
N LYS A 56 39.23 47.65 32.10
CA LYS A 56 40.07 48.88 31.98
C LYS A 56 40.73 49.13 30.60
N LEU A 57 40.73 50.31 29.95
CA LEU A 57 40.52 51.74 30.28
C LEU A 57 40.10 52.57 29.01
N LYS A 58 39.36 53.68 29.20
CA LYS A 58 39.29 54.89 28.33
C LYS A 58 40.37 55.89 28.83
N PRO A 59 40.82 57.00 28.15
CA PRO A 59 40.03 58.05 27.44
C PRO A 59 40.85 58.80 26.30
N PRO A 60 40.70 60.14 25.99
CA PRO A 60 39.58 60.95 25.45
C PRO A 60 39.92 61.91 24.24
N GLY A 61 38.89 62.57 23.67
CA GLY A 61 38.96 63.86 22.93
C GLY A 61 38.97 63.77 21.38
N ARG A 62 38.44 64.68 20.54
CA ARG A 62 37.89 66.05 20.69
C ARG A 62 37.21 66.47 19.34
N HIS A 63 36.14 67.27 19.44
CA HIS A 63 35.62 68.33 18.52
C HIS A 63 35.08 68.10 17.08
N GLY A 64 33.81 68.51 16.90
CA GLY A 64 33.23 69.04 15.64
C GLY A 64 31.72 69.38 15.80
N PRO A 65 31.24 70.64 15.61
CA PRO A 65 29.86 71.06 15.95
C PRO A 65 28.98 71.31 14.69
N PRO A 66 27.79 71.97 14.75
CA PRO A 66 26.48 71.31 14.82
C PRO A 66 25.56 71.64 13.63
N ARG A 67 24.50 70.85 13.39
CA ARG A 67 23.30 71.34 12.68
C ARG A 67 22.02 70.92 13.39
N ARG A 68 21.18 71.95 13.56
CA ARG A 68 19.95 72.02 14.36
C ARG A 68 18.74 71.50 13.58
N VAL A 69 17.86 70.84 14.35
CA VAL A 69 16.38 70.91 14.31
C VAL A 69 15.69 70.25 13.12
N ARG A 70 14.94 69.17 13.40
CA ARG A 70 13.47 69.25 13.47
C ARG A 70 12.84 68.02 14.14
N ASP A 71 11.99 68.31 15.12
CA ASP A 71 11.16 67.39 15.88
C ASP A 71 10.27 66.50 15.01
N ARG A 72 10.18 65.21 15.36
CA ARG A 72 8.94 64.44 15.20
C ARG A 72 8.92 63.24 16.18
N PRO A 73 7.79 63.00 16.87
CA PRO A 73 7.73 62.16 18.05
C PRO A 73 7.64 60.66 17.74
N ASP A 74 8.07 59.89 18.75
CA ASP A 74 8.18 58.44 18.83
C ASP A 74 6.96 57.67 18.30
N LYS A 75 7.23 56.74 17.38
CA LYS A 75 6.37 55.57 17.16
C LYS A 75 7.07 54.35 17.77
N PRO A 76 6.43 53.62 18.70
CA PRO A 76 7.03 52.41 19.25
C PRO A 76 7.18 51.37 18.13
N ALA A 77 8.39 50.82 18.03
CA ALA A 77 8.70 49.68 17.17
C ALA A 77 7.86 48.50 17.66
N GLN A 78 6.75 48.25 16.97
CA GLN A 78 5.95 47.06 17.16
C GLN A 78 6.76 45.89 16.58
N ASP A 79 7.29 45.07 17.48
CA ASP A 79 7.86 43.76 17.20
C ASP A 79 7.01 43.06 16.16
N ARG A 80 7.59 42.86 14.97
CA ARG A 80 7.03 41.95 13.97
C ARG A 80 7.29 40.55 14.48
N ASP A 81 6.37 40.09 15.31
CA ASP A 81 6.22 38.70 15.68
C ASP A 81 6.28 37.83 14.42
N GLY A 82 7.18 36.85 14.52
CA GLY A 82 7.49 35.93 13.45
C GLY A 82 6.21 35.29 12.92
N GLN A 83 6.12 35.29 11.59
CA GLN A 83 5.17 34.50 10.83
C GLN A 83 4.90 33.17 11.53
N ASP A 84 3.63 32.98 11.88
CA ASP A 84 3.01 31.72 12.25
C ASP A 84 3.51 30.62 11.31
N ARG A 85 4.59 29.95 11.74
CA ARG A 85 4.81 28.56 11.39
C ARG A 85 3.51 27.89 11.76
N HIS A 86 2.74 27.50 10.75
CA HIS A 86 1.62 26.60 10.89
C HIS A 86 2.05 25.54 11.90
N LYS A 87 1.51 25.68 13.11
CA LYS A 87 1.63 24.68 14.15
C LYS A 87 0.87 23.52 13.54
N VAL A 88 1.58 22.65 12.82
CA VAL A 88 1.06 21.39 12.33
C VAL A 88 0.55 20.75 13.60
N SER A 89 -0.77 20.83 13.80
CA SER A 89 -1.45 20.12 14.86
C SER A 89 -0.95 18.71 14.66
N ARG A 90 -0.12 18.22 15.59
CA ARG A 90 0.35 16.85 15.57
C ARG A 90 -0.94 16.05 15.68
N MET A 91 -1.49 15.66 14.53
CA MET A 91 -2.58 14.73 14.48
C MET A 91 -2.04 13.52 15.20
N ILE A 92 -2.64 13.25 16.36
CA ILE A 92 -2.38 12.05 17.14
C ILE A 92 -2.43 10.92 16.13
N ALA A 93 -1.31 10.18 16.02
CA ALA A 93 -1.22 9.10 15.05
C ALA A 93 -2.46 8.21 15.25
N PRO A 94 -3.28 8.00 14.21
CA PRO A 94 -4.49 7.22 14.34
C PRO A 94 -4.11 5.84 14.90
N PRO A 95 -4.89 5.27 15.83
CA PRO A 95 -4.56 4.04 16.54
C PRO A 95 -4.77 2.80 15.65
N VAL A 96 -4.31 2.83 14.41
CA VAL A 96 -4.47 1.74 13.43
C VAL A 96 -3.16 1.38 12.78
N ALA A 97 -2.84 0.10 12.84
CA ALA A 97 -1.79 -0.48 12.02
C ALA A 97 -2.36 -0.77 10.62
N VAL A 98 -1.85 -0.05 9.62
CA VAL A 98 -2.17 -0.25 8.20
C VAL A 98 -1.12 -1.16 7.57
N ARG A 99 -1.55 -2.27 6.96
CA ARG A 99 -0.70 -3.16 6.17
C ARG A 99 -1.28 -3.38 4.79
N PHE A 100 -0.42 -3.40 3.77
CA PHE A 100 -0.80 -3.68 2.39
C PHE A 100 -0.49 -5.14 2.10
N LEU A 101 -1.49 -5.85 1.58
CA LEU A 101 -1.40 -7.25 1.19
C LEU A 101 -1.62 -7.36 -0.31
N PRO A 102 -0.95 -8.30 -1.01
CA PRO A 102 -1.28 -8.56 -2.40
C PRO A 102 -2.68 -9.16 -2.51
N ARG A 103 -3.44 -8.79 -3.55
CA ARG A 103 -4.74 -9.41 -3.83
C ARG A 103 -4.52 -10.87 -4.24
N PRO A 104 -5.23 -11.87 -3.65
CA PRO A 104 -4.98 -13.29 -3.89
C PRO A 104 -4.98 -13.68 -5.37
N ALA A 105 -6.01 -13.27 -6.13
CA ALA A 105 -6.13 -13.60 -7.55
C ALA A 105 -4.96 -13.04 -8.40
N VAL A 106 -4.46 -11.85 -8.08
CA VAL A 106 -3.32 -11.25 -8.80
C VAL A 106 -2.02 -11.95 -8.39
N PHE A 107 -1.89 -12.28 -7.10
CA PHE A 107 -0.73 -12.96 -6.57
C PHE A 107 -0.54 -14.36 -7.17
N GLU A 108 -1.61 -15.16 -7.26
CA GLU A 108 -1.58 -16.50 -7.83
C GLU A 108 -1.12 -16.49 -9.30
N ASN A 109 -1.59 -15.52 -10.08
CA ASN A 109 -1.14 -15.32 -11.46
C ASN A 109 0.36 -15.02 -11.54
N VAL A 110 0.87 -14.17 -10.64
CA VAL A 110 2.31 -13.88 -10.56
C VAL A 110 3.11 -15.13 -10.19
N VAL A 111 2.62 -15.93 -9.24
CA VAL A 111 3.27 -17.20 -8.86
C VAL A 111 3.32 -18.18 -10.03
N ALA A 112 2.20 -18.34 -10.75
CA ALA A 112 2.14 -19.19 -11.94
C ALA A 112 3.16 -18.74 -13.01
N GLN A 113 3.24 -17.43 -13.26
CA GLN A 113 4.18 -16.87 -14.22
C GLN A 113 5.65 -17.07 -13.82
N ILE A 114 5.99 -16.93 -12.54
CA ILE A 114 7.34 -17.20 -12.05
C ILE A 114 7.69 -18.70 -12.22
N LYS A 115 6.72 -19.59 -11.99
CA LYS A 115 6.90 -21.04 -12.20
C LYS A 115 7.12 -21.39 -13.66
N GLU A 116 6.39 -20.77 -14.58
CA GLU A 116 6.49 -21.01 -16.01
C GLU A 116 7.83 -20.53 -16.60
N ASN A 117 8.28 -19.33 -16.24
CA ASN A 117 9.41 -18.70 -16.92
C ASN A 117 10.79 -19.09 -16.38
N ALA A 118 10.87 -19.72 -15.19
CA ALA A 118 12.14 -20.09 -14.55
C ALA A 118 13.13 -18.92 -14.33
N VAL A 119 12.61 -17.68 -14.23
CA VAL A 119 13.38 -16.45 -14.07
C VAL A 119 13.34 -15.95 -12.62
N ALA A 120 14.42 -15.33 -12.18
CA ALA A 120 14.52 -14.62 -10.90
C ALA A 120 14.04 -13.17 -11.01
N TYR A 121 13.05 -12.81 -10.20
CA TYR A 121 12.51 -11.45 -10.12
C TYR A 121 12.95 -10.76 -8.84
N SER A 122 13.26 -9.47 -8.92
CA SER A 122 13.53 -8.65 -7.74
C SER A 122 12.27 -8.53 -6.88
N LEU A 123 12.35 -8.97 -5.62
CA LEU A 123 11.23 -8.89 -4.68
C LEU A 123 10.83 -7.43 -4.41
N PHE A 124 11.80 -6.51 -4.44
CA PHE A 124 11.55 -5.08 -4.31
C PHE A 124 10.75 -4.53 -5.49
N ALA A 125 11.13 -4.89 -6.72
CA ALA A 125 10.43 -4.46 -7.93
C ALA A 125 8.99 -5.01 -7.96
N LEU A 126 8.81 -6.28 -7.60
CA LEU A 126 7.48 -6.89 -7.46
C LEU A 126 6.63 -6.13 -6.42
N ALA A 127 7.17 -5.88 -5.22
CA ALA A 127 6.43 -5.17 -4.18
C ALA A 127 5.99 -3.76 -4.62
N ARG A 128 6.85 -3.04 -5.33
CA ARG A 128 6.50 -1.72 -5.90
C ARG A 128 5.41 -1.85 -6.98
N SER A 129 5.48 -2.86 -7.83
CA SER A 129 4.48 -3.11 -8.87
C SER A 129 3.09 -3.43 -8.30
N PHE A 130 3.03 -4.13 -7.16
CA PHE A 130 1.78 -4.34 -6.43
C PHE A 130 1.22 -3.02 -5.89
N LEU A 131 2.05 -2.13 -5.33
CA LEU A 131 1.60 -0.86 -4.75
C LEU A 131 1.20 0.22 -5.77
N GLU A 132 1.63 0.08 -7.02
CA GLU A 132 1.39 1.05 -8.10
C GLU A 132 -0.10 1.19 -8.44
N LYS A 133 -0.83 0.06 -8.48
CA LYS A 133 -2.25 0.02 -8.85
C LYS A 133 -3.12 -0.44 -7.68
N PRO A 134 -4.21 0.28 -7.34
CA PRO A 134 -5.08 -0.06 -6.21
C PRO A 134 -5.84 -1.37 -6.39
N GLU A 135 -5.94 -1.89 -7.62
CA GLU A 135 -6.57 -3.18 -7.92
C GLU A 135 -5.66 -4.37 -7.61
N ARG A 136 -4.36 -4.15 -7.39
CA ARG A 136 -3.39 -5.22 -7.15
C ARG A 136 -3.20 -5.54 -5.67
N TYR A 137 -3.65 -4.68 -4.77
CA TYR A 137 -3.50 -4.86 -3.33
C TYR A 137 -4.82 -4.70 -2.57
N GLU A 138 -4.78 -5.20 -1.34
CA GLU A 138 -5.78 -5.02 -0.31
C GLU A 138 -5.13 -4.35 0.90
N VAL A 139 -5.91 -3.58 1.64
CA VAL A 139 -5.45 -2.86 2.82
C VAL A 139 -6.06 -3.52 4.04
N ARG A 140 -5.20 -4.05 4.89
CA ARG A 140 -5.55 -4.64 6.17
C ARG A 140 -5.37 -3.60 7.26
N LEU A 141 -6.49 -3.20 7.84
CA LEU A 141 -6.58 -2.27 8.95
C LEU A 141 -6.71 -3.07 10.23
N THR A 142 -5.80 -2.86 11.17
CA THR A 142 -5.86 -3.46 12.51
C THR A 142 -5.97 -2.36 13.54
N ALA A 143 -7.09 -2.32 14.25
CA ALA A 143 -7.34 -1.37 15.31
C ALA A 143 -6.48 -1.68 16.55
N ALA A 144 -6.06 -0.64 17.27
CA ALA A 144 -5.51 -0.81 18.61
C ALA A 144 -6.62 -1.26 19.57
N SER A 145 -6.26 -2.00 20.60
CA SER A 145 -7.18 -2.68 21.54
C SER A 145 -8.25 -1.77 22.17
N GLU A 146 -8.02 -0.47 22.21
CA GLU A 146 -8.89 0.54 22.85
C GLU A 146 -9.91 1.18 21.89
N SER A 147 -9.90 0.87 20.59
CA SER A 147 -10.80 1.51 19.62
C SER A 147 -11.10 0.59 18.43
N PRO A 148 -12.24 -0.12 18.42
CA PRO A 148 -12.58 -1.01 17.31
C PRO A 148 -12.91 -0.23 16.03
N LEU A 149 -12.78 -0.89 14.88
CA LEU A 149 -13.21 -0.34 13.60
C LEU A 149 -14.68 -0.73 13.36
N TYR A 150 -15.46 0.23 12.87
CA TYR A 150 -16.84 -0.02 12.46
C TYR A 150 -16.89 -0.14 10.94
N GLN A 151 -17.58 -1.17 10.46
CA GLN A 151 -17.76 -1.43 9.03
C GLN A 151 -19.25 -1.50 8.71
N LEU A 152 -19.64 -0.84 7.63
CA LEU A 152 -20.99 -0.91 7.06
C LEU A 152 -21.07 -2.03 6.02
N GLY A 153 -21.83 -3.09 6.31
CA GLY A 153 -21.95 -4.25 5.43
C GLY A 153 -20.66 -5.08 5.32
N GLU A 154 -20.55 -5.89 4.26
CA GLU A 154 -19.42 -6.83 4.11
C GLU A 154 -18.21 -6.19 3.41
N ASN A 155 -18.46 -5.27 2.46
CA ASN A 155 -17.43 -4.60 1.65
C ASN A 155 -17.54 -3.06 1.70
N GLY A 156 -18.40 -2.52 2.56
CA GLY A 156 -18.70 -1.09 2.59
C GLY A 156 -17.73 -0.26 3.42
N ALA A 157 -18.15 0.97 3.73
CA ALA A 157 -17.31 1.97 4.37
C ALA A 157 -16.85 1.56 5.78
N VAL A 158 -15.64 1.99 6.14
CA VAL A 158 -15.01 1.75 7.44
C VAL A 158 -14.68 3.08 8.12
N SER A 159 -14.90 3.18 9.43
CA SER A 159 -14.57 4.36 10.24
C SER A 159 -14.27 4.00 11.70
N PHE A 160 -13.59 4.92 12.39
CA PHE A 160 -13.43 4.90 13.85
C PHE A 160 -14.69 5.28 14.62
N ASP A 161 -15.51 6.16 14.04
CA ASP A 161 -16.69 6.71 14.70
C ASP A 161 -17.94 5.99 14.19
N ARG A 162 -18.60 5.30 15.11
CA ARG A 162 -19.88 4.64 14.86
C ARG A 162 -20.95 5.65 14.46
N GLU A 163 -21.08 6.76 15.17
CA GLU A 163 -22.11 7.77 14.90
C GLU A 163 -21.91 8.44 13.55
N PHE A 164 -20.65 8.60 13.12
CA PHE A 164 -20.34 9.08 11.77
C PHE A 164 -20.85 8.12 10.69
N LEU A 165 -20.62 6.81 10.84
CA LEU A 165 -21.16 5.82 9.90
C LEU A 165 -22.67 5.76 9.95
N GLU A 166 -23.30 5.76 11.12
CA GLU A 166 -24.78 5.73 11.23
C GLU A 166 -25.43 6.96 10.58
N ARG A 167 -24.77 8.13 10.62
CA ARG A 167 -25.21 9.34 9.92
C ARG A 167 -25.08 9.24 8.40
N ARG A 168 -24.06 8.55 7.90
CA ARG A 168 -23.78 8.42 6.46
C ARG A 168 -24.24 7.11 5.84
N ALA A 169 -24.73 6.16 6.63
CA ALA A 169 -25.04 4.82 6.18
C ALA A 169 -26.09 4.81 5.08
N PHE A 170 -27.14 5.62 5.20
CA PHE A 170 -28.15 5.76 4.15
C PHE A 170 -27.51 6.29 2.86
N GLN A 171 -26.73 7.38 2.92
CA GLN A 171 -26.06 7.93 1.72
C GLN A 171 -25.11 6.92 1.05
N LEU A 172 -24.47 6.04 1.82
CA LEU A 172 -23.49 5.08 1.32
C LEU A 172 -24.11 3.77 0.81
N ALA A 173 -25.27 3.36 1.34
CA ALA A 173 -25.85 2.05 1.06
C ALA A 173 -27.27 2.10 0.48
N HIS A 174 -27.92 3.27 0.36
CA HIS A 174 -29.31 3.36 -0.10
C HIS A 174 -29.54 2.72 -1.47
N GLU A 175 -28.55 2.75 -2.38
CA GLU A 175 -28.65 2.15 -3.71
C GLU A 175 -28.94 0.63 -3.66
N ASP A 176 -28.49 -0.06 -2.60
CA ASP A 176 -28.68 -1.51 -2.43
C ASP A 176 -30.06 -1.91 -1.87
N PHE A 177 -30.81 -0.93 -1.35
CA PHE A 177 -32.08 -1.15 -0.62
C PHE A 177 -33.26 -0.38 -1.20
N TYR A 178 -33.01 0.75 -1.86
CA TYR A 178 -34.03 1.65 -2.38
C TYR A 178 -33.80 1.96 -3.85
N LYS A 179 -34.89 1.89 -4.62
CA LYS A 179 -34.96 2.47 -5.95
C LYS A 179 -35.35 3.94 -5.82
N ILE A 180 -34.48 4.84 -6.27
CA ILE A 180 -34.76 6.27 -6.30
C ILE A 180 -35.35 6.63 -7.66
N GLU A 181 -36.58 7.09 -7.67
CA GLU A 181 -37.23 7.62 -8.88
C GLU A 181 -37.53 9.11 -8.68
N THR A 182 -36.98 9.95 -9.54
CA THR A 182 -37.34 11.38 -9.58
C THR A 182 -38.51 11.55 -10.53
N THR A 183 -39.70 11.82 -9.99
CA THR A 183 -40.91 12.05 -10.78
C THR A 183 -41.29 13.52 -10.77
N LEU A 184 -41.89 13.97 -11.88
CA LEU A 184 -42.41 15.32 -12.02
C LEU A 184 -43.88 15.33 -11.59
N ALA A 185 -44.14 15.78 -10.37
CA ALA A 185 -45.48 15.86 -9.81
C ALA A 185 -46.39 16.84 -10.57
N GLU A 186 -47.67 16.92 -10.20
CA GLU A 186 -48.57 17.90 -10.81
C GLU A 186 -48.11 19.33 -10.54
N PRO A 187 -48.24 20.25 -11.53
CA PRO A 187 -47.85 21.63 -11.38
C PRO A 187 -48.64 22.30 -10.24
N ILE A 188 -47.93 23.04 -9.40
CA ILE A 188 -48.52 23.73 -8.24
C ILE A 188 -49.63 24.67 -8.74
N LYS A 189 -50.88 24.38 -8.36
CA LYS A 189 -52.03 25.23 -8.65
C LYS A 189 -51.95 26.51 -7.80
N GLY A 190 -51.78 27.65 -8.48
CA GLY A 190 -51.76 28.95 -7.83
C GLY A 190 -51.25 30.05 -8.77
N ASN A 191 -51.85 31.24 -8.67
CA ASN A 191 -51.35 32.42 -9.37
C ASN A 191 -50.24 33.06 -8.50
N PHE A 192 -48.98 32.80 -8.85
CA PHE A 192 -47.82 33.29 -8.11
C PHE A 192 -47.23 34.50 -8.83
N SER A 193 -47.33 35.68 -8.22
CA SER A 193 -46.85 36.93 -8.80
C SER A 193 -45.35 37.15 -8.59
N ASN A 194 -44.80 36.71 -7.47
CA ASN A 194 -43.42 37.00 -7.06
C ASN A 194 -42.72 35.75 -6.55
N VAL A 195 -41.38 35.68 -6.67
CA VAL A 195 -40.54 34.67 -6.03
C VAL A 195 -39.46 35.35 -5.18
N ALA A 196 -39.28 34.86 -3.96
CA ALA A 196 -38.17 35.25 -3.12
C ALA A 196 -36.90 34.50 -3.52
N ARG A 197 -35.81 35.24 -3.72
CA ARG A 197 -34.48 34.73 -4.05
C ARG A 197 -33.47 35.19 -3.01
N CYS A 198 -32.61 34.28 -2.57
CA CYS A 198 -31.49 34.63 -1.72
C CYS A 198 -30.38 35.32 -2.55
N ARG A 199 -29.99 36.56 -2.23
CA ARG A 199 -28.93 37.28 -2.96
C ARG A 199 -27.55 36.62 -2.84
N LEU A 200 -27.29 35.94 -1.73
CA LEU A 200 -25.99 35.31 -1.45
C LEU A 200 -25.81 33.97 -2.17
N SER A 201 -26.89 33.20 -2.31
CA SER A 201 -26.83 31.84 -2.87
C SER A 201 -27.51 31.68 -4.23
N GLY A 202 -28.28 32.69 -4.67
CA GLY A 202 -29.12 32.61 -5.87
C GLY A 202 -30.26 31.60 -5.78
N THR A 203 -30.46 30.93 -4.64
CA THR A 203 -31.48 29.87 -4.48
C THR A 203 -32.88 30.50 -4.40
N LEU A 204 -33.84 29.89 -5.11
CA LEU A 204 -35.25 30.30 -5.11
C LEU A 204 -35.96 29.67 -3.91
N LEU A 205 -36.50 30.50 -3.02
CA LEU A 205 -37.24 30.09 -1.82
C LEU A 205 -38.75 29.98 -2.07
N GLY A 206 -39.18 30.39 -3.27
CA GLY A 206 -40.57 30.43 -3.67
C GLY A 206 -41.30 31.73 -3.33
N PRO A 207 -42.60 31.80 -3.65
CA PRO A 207 -43.43 32.97 -3.43
C PRO A 207 -43.63 33.25 -1.95
N THR A 208 -43.60 34.52 -1.55
CA THR A 208 -43.85 34.94 -0.16
C THR A 208 -45.20 34.49 0.38
N ASN A 209 -46.17 34.24 -0.51
CA ASN A 209 -47.53 33.80 -0.17
C ASN A 209 -47.66 32.27 -0.10
N HIS A 210 -46.60 31.50 -0.36
CA HIS A 210 -46.64 30.04 -0.34
C HIS A 210 -46.33 29.51 1.06
N HIS A 211 -47.06 28.49 1.52
CA HIS A 211 -46.90 27.91 2.87
C HIS A 211 -45.48 27.34 3.11
N ASN A 212 -44.81 26.88 2.05
CA ASN A 212 -43.44 26.35 2.15
C ASN A 212 -42.34 27.43 2.18
N TYR A 213 -42.68 28.70 1.96
CA TYR A 213 -41.69 29.79 1.97
C TYR A 213 -40.99 29.92 3.34
N GLN A 214 -41.76 29.98 4.43
CA GLN A 214 -41.21 30.16 5.78
C GLN A 214 -40.34 28.96 6.24
N PRO A 215 -40.77 27.69 6.05
CA PRO A 215 -39.92 26.52 6.29
C PRO A 215 -38.65 26.50 5.43
N GLN A 216 -38.73 26.77 4.12
CA GLN A 216 -37.57 26.76 3.23
C GLN A 216 -36.56 27.85 3.58
N LEU A 217 -37.04 29.03 3.97
CA LEU A 217 -36.21 30.15 4.41
C LEU A 217 -35.43 29.82 5.68
N ARG A 218 -36.09 29.21 6.69
CA ARG A 218 -35.44 28.75 7.92
C ARG A 218 -34.45 27.62 7.66
N GLY A 219 -34.85 26.60 6.88
CA GLY A 219 -33.98 25.47 6.57
C GLY A 219 -32.70 25.88 5.83
N LEU A 220 -32.81 26.79 4.86
CA LEU A 220 -31.66 27.28 4.11
C LEU A 220 -30.71 28.12 4.99
N TYR A 221 -31.26 28.93 5.89
CA TYR A 221 -30.49 29.65 6.90
C TYR A 221 -29.71 28.70 7.79
N GLU A 222 -30.37 27.71 8.38
CA GLU A 222 -29.76 26.75 9.31
C GLU A 222 -28.64 25.94 8.65
N GLN A 223 -28.85 25.49 7.41
CA GLN A 223 -27.89 24.65 6.70
C GLN A 223 -26.64 25.40 6.23
N ARG A 224 -26.76 26.65 5.77
CA ARG A 224 -25.64 27.35 5.08
C ARG A 224 -25.15 28.64 5.72
N PHE A 225 -25.99 29.30 6.52
CA PHE A 225 -25.74 30.68 6.97
C PHE A 225 -25.78 30.88 8.49
N SER A 226 -26.28 29.89 9.25
CA SER A 226 -26.31 29.90 10.73
C SER A 226 -24.95 30.19 11.38
N ARG A 227 -23.87 29.71 10.77
CA ARG A 227 -22.49 29.92 11.25
C ARG A 227 -21.90 31.29 10.89
N ARG A 228 -22.51 32.03 9.96
CA ARG A 228 -21.93 33.26 9.37
C ARG A 228 -22.71 34.53 9.68
N MET A 229 -24.01 34.45 9.97
CA MET A 229 -24.83 35.63 10.26
C MET A 229 -26.05 35.30 11.12
N SER A 230 -26.64 36.32 11.74
CA SER A 230 -27.91 36.20 12.44
C SER A 230 -29.07 35.99 11.45
N PHE A 231 -30.18 35.44 11.93
CA PHE A 231 -31.37 35.23 11.10
C PHE A 231 -31.95 36.56 10.58
N ALA A 232 -31.91 37.61 11.39
CA ALA A 232 -32.38 38.94 11.00
C ALA A 232 -31.52 39.55 9.88
N ASP A 233 -30.20 39.34 9.92
CA ASP A 233 -29.30 39.79 8.86
C ASP A 233 -29.51 38.98 7.57
N TYR A 234 -29.77 37.68 7.69
CA TYR A 234 -30.09 36.83 6.54
C TYR A 234 -31.41 37.24 5.86
N GLN A 235 -32.45 37.57 6.62
CA GLN A 235 -33.71 38.06 6.06
C GLN A 235 -33.54 39.31 5.20
N ARG A 236 -32.61 40.22 5.55
CA ARG A 236 -32.28 41.41 4.75
C ARG A 236 -31.62 41.09 3.41
N GLN A 237 -31.09 39.87 3.24
CA GLN A 237 -30.44 39.41 2.01
C GLN A 237 -31.41 38.69 1.06
N ILE A 238 -32.69 38.66 1.38
CA ILE A 238 -33.74 38.05 0.55
C ILE A 238 -34.36 39.13 -0.31
N GLU A 239 -34.31 38.90 -1.61
CA GLU A 239 -34.89 39.78 -2.62
C GLU A 239 -36.18 39.17 -3.15
N ILE A 240 -37.24 39.96 -3.21
CA ILE A 240 -38.50 39.56 -3.83
C ILE A 240 -38.42 40.00 -5.29
N VAL A 241 -38.33 39.04 -6.20
CA VAL A 241 -38.23 39.29 -7.63
C VAL A 241 -39.57 38.95 -8.29
N THR A 242 -40.13 39.92 -9.00
CA THR A 242 -41.35 39.79 -9.81
C THR A 242 -40.96 39.48 -11.26
N ASP A 243 -40.36 38.31 -11.46
CA ASP A 243 -39.96 37.82 -12.79
C ASP A 243 -40.71 36.50 -13.09
N PRO A 244 -41.56 36.46 -14.14
CA PRO A 244 -42.31 35.25 -14.49
C PRO A 244 -41.41 34.05 -14.82
N ALA A 245 -40.21 34.27 -15.36
CA ALA A 245 -39.28 33.17 -15.68
C ALA A 245 -38.76 32.48 -14.41
N LEU A 246 -38.49 33.25 -13.34
CA LEU A 246 -38.07 32.70 -12.05
C LEU A 246 -39.23 32.00 -11.32
N VAL A 247 -40.46 32.46 -11.51
CA VAL A 247 -41.68 31.78 -11.02
C VAL A 247 -41.81 30.39 -11.66
N GLU A 248 -41.59 30.28 -12.97
CA GLU A 248 -41.62 28.99 -13.67
C GLU A 248 -40.47 28.07 -13.25
N GLN A 249 -39.24 28.57 -13.15
CA GLN A 249 -38.11 27.79 -12.63
C GLN A 249 -38.34 27.27 -11.22
N TRP A 250 -38.93 28.09 -10.34
CA TRP A 250 -39.31 27.65 -9.00
C TRP A 250 -40.42 26.58 -9.04
N LYS A 251 -41.44 26.74 -9.90
CA LYS A 251 -42.48 25.73 -10.10
C LYS A 251 -41.88 24.41 -10.56
N GLU A 252 -40.94 24.44 -11.51
CA GLU A 252 -40.22 23.24 -11.98
C GLU A 252 -39.34 22.62 -10.91
N GLN A 253 -38.63 23.43 -10.11
CA GLN A 253 -37.81 22.94 -9.00
C GLN A 253 -38.65 22.24 -7.93
N THR A 254 -39.82 22.81 -7.61
CA THR A 254 -40.73 22.26 -6.60
C THR A 254 -41.54 21.08 -7.14
N ARG A 255 -41.61 20.92 -8.47
CA ARG A 255 -42.25 19.78 -9.15
C ARG A 255 -41.44 18.48 -9.05
N ARG A 256 -40.13 18.57 -8.79
CA ARG A 256 -39.26 17.40 -8.66
C ARG A 256 -39.51 16.74 -7.31
N ILE A 257 -40.26 15.65 -7.31
CA ILE A 257 -40.41 14.78 -6.14
C ILE A 257 -39.48 13.59 -6.32
N VAL A 258 -38.70 13.30 -5.29
CA VAL A 258 -37.82 12.13 -5.26
C VAL A 258 -38.54 11.07 -4.42
N THR A 259 -39.00 10.03 -5.08
CA THR A 259 -39.67 8.89 -4.45
C THR A 259 -38.66 7.76 -4.23
N TYR A 260 -38.68 7.18 -3.03
CA TYR A 260 -37.83 6.07 -2.62
C TYR A 260 -38.70 4.83 -2.46
N THR A 261 -38.44 3.77 -3.21
CA THR A 261 -39.20 2.51 -3.13
C THR A 261 -38.29 1.39 -2.64
N THR A 262 -38.68 0.66 -1.60
CA THR A 262 -37.89 -0.47 -1.07
C THR A 262 -37.84 -1.63 -2.08
N ILE A 263 -36.66 -2.21 -2.29
CA ILE A 263 -36.44 -3.32 -3.24
C ILE A 263 -36.53 -4.69 -2.55
N ARG A 264 -36.14 -4.77 -1.27
CA ARG A 264 -35.97 -6.05 -0.55
C ARG A 264 -37.19 -6.53 0.22
N GLU A 265 -38.21 -5.69 0.37
CA GLU A 265 -39.44 -6.02 1.11
C GLU A 265 -40.52 -6.58 0.18
N GLU A 266 -41.25 -7.58 0.68
CA GLU A 266 -42.34 -8.25 -0.04
C GLU A 266 -43.54 -7.31 -0.26
N THR A 267 -43.72 -6.31 0.62
CA THR A 267 -44.59 -5.16 0.40
C THR A 267 -43.74 -3.90 0.19
N ALA A 268 -43.58 -3.47 -1.07
CA ALA A 268 -42.77 -2.31 -1.40
C ALA A 268 -43.30 -1.03 -0.72
N ALA A 269 -42.56 -0.52 0.26
CA ALA A 269 -42.84 0.76 0.90
C ALA A 269 -42.32 1.90 0.01
N THR A 270 -43.17 2.88 -0.26
CA THR A 270 -42.83 4.10 -1.02
C THR A 270 -42.77 5.30 -0.09
N PHE A 271 -41.65 6.02 -0.11
CA PHE A 271 -41.43 7.23 0.67
C PHE A 271 -41.25 8.43 -0.26
N ASN A 272 -41.89 9.56 0.05
CA ASN A 272 -41.81 10.80 -0.74
C ASN A 272 -40.75 11.78 -0.21
N SER A 273 -40.03 11.38 0.83
CA SER A 273 -38.99 12.18 1.50
C SER A 273 -37.77 11.32 1.79
N ALA A 274 -36.59 11.88 1.55
CA ALA A 274 -35.30 11.24 1.89
C ALA A 274 -35.18 10.96 3.39
N VAL A 275 -35.75 11.83 4.24
CA VAL A 275 -35.66 11.72 5.70
C VAL A 275 -36.49 10.54 6.22
N GLU A 276 -37.67 10.31 5.65
CA GLU A 276 -38.53 9.18 6.02
C GLU A 276 -37.90 7.86 5.56
N ALA A 277 -37.36 7.82 4.34
CA ALA A 277 -36.63 6.67 3.83
C ALA A 277 -35.38 6.36 4.69
N GLU A 278 -34.64 7.38 5.10
CA GLU A 278 -33.48 7.25 5.98
C GLU A 278 -33.87 6.72 7.36
N GLN A 279 -34.97 7.20 7.96
CA GLN A 279 -35.45 6.71 9.25
C GLN A 279 -35.88 5.24 9.18
N HIS A 280 -36.59 4.86 8.12
CA HIS A 280 -36.93 3.46 7.85
C HIS A 280 -35.67 2.59 7.72
N PHE A 281 -34.68 3.05 6.95
CA PHE A 281 -33.42 2.34 6.78
C PHE A 281 -32.68 2.14 8.10
N ARG A 282 -32.64 3.17 8.96
CA ARG A 282 -32.02 3.09 10.28
C ARG A 282 -32.67 2.08 11.21
N GLN A 283 -33.98 1.90 11.10
CA GLN A 283 -34.73 0.98 11.97
C GLN A 283 -34.64 -0.45 11.46
N ASN A 284 -34.78 -0.65 10.14
CA ASN A 284 -34.99 -1.99 9.57
C ASN A 284 -33.71 -2.64 9.03
N TYR A 285 -32.77 -1.87 8.47
CA TYR A 285 -31.59 -2.42 7.78
C TYR A 285 -30.26 -2.13 8.50
N LEU A 286 -30.10 -0.93 9.05
CA LEU A 286 -28.85 -0.49 9.68
C LEU A 286 -28.35 -1.41 10.82
N PRO A 287 -29.19 -1.93 11.74
CA PRO A 287 -28.70 -2.75 12.85
C PRO A 287 -28.03 -4.05 12.39
N GLY A 288 -28.50 -4.65 11.29
CA GLY A 288 -27.90 -5.85 10.70
C GLY A 288 -26.67 -5.57 9.84
N LEU A 289 -26.51 -4.34 9.37
CA LEU A 289 -25.38 -3.93 8.52
C LEU A 289 -24.17 -3.46 9.34
N MET A 290 -24.38 -2.98 10.56
CA MET A 290 -23.30 -2.44 11.37
C MET A 290 -22.49 -3.52 12.07
N ARG A 291 -21.21 -3.64 11.70
CA ARG A 291 -20.28 -4.59 12.30
C ARG A 291 -19.16 -3.85 13.02
N SER A 292 -18.81 -4.30 14.22
CA SER A 292 -17.64 -3.84 14.97
C SER A 292 -16.57 -4.92 14.89
N LEU A 293 -15.42 -4.57 14.31
CA LEU A 293 -14.35 -5.52 14.01
C LEU A 293 -13.00 -4.95 14.48
N PRO A 294 -12.15 -5.76 15.13
CA PRO A 294 -10.79 -5.34 15.47
C PRO A 294 -9.88 -5.29 14.23
N LYS A 295 -10.24 -6.04 13.19
CA LYS A 295 -9.46 -6.20 11.97
C LYS A 295 -10.38 -6.22 10.76
N VAL A 296 -10.10 -5.37 9.79
CA VAL A 296 -10.87 -5.27 8.54
C VAL A 296 -9.91 -5.28 7.36
N THR A 297 -10.24 -6.04 6.32
CA THR A 297 -9.54 -6.01 5.04
C THR A 297 -10.44 -5.34 4.02
N ILE A 298 -9.93 -4.28 3.38
CA ILE A 298 -10.64 -3.56 2.32
C ILE A 298 -9.84 -3.60 1.02
N THR A 299 -10.52 -3.45 -0.11
CA THR A 299 -9.84 -3.35 -1.41
C THR A 299 -9.02 -2.06 -1.49
N GLY A 300 -7.92 -2.06 -2.25
CA GLY A 300 -7.14 -0.84 -2.48
C GLY A 300 -7.93 0.28 -3.18
N ALA A 301 -8.95 -0.07 -3.96
CA ALA A 301 -9.85 0.91 -4.57
C ALA A 301 -10.73 1.60 -3.51
N HIS A 302 -11.31 0.84 -2.58
CA HIS A 302 -12.11 1.39 -1.48
C HIS A 302 -11.26 2.20 -0.51
N SER A 303 -10.01 1.79 -0.25
CA SER A 303 -9.13 2.52 0.68
C SER A 303 -8.84 3.97 0.24
N ARG A 304 -8.88 4.25 -1.06
CA ARG A 304 -8.69 5.60 -1.62
C ARG A 304 -9.92 6.51 -1.51
N HIS A 305 -11.11 5.95 -1.30
CA HIS A 305 -12.38 6.69 -1.32
C HIS A 305 -13.11 6.62 0.03
N LEU A 306 -12.38 6.37 1.12
CA LEU A 306 -12.99 6.24 2.44
C LEU A 306 -13.64 7.57 2.90
N PRO A 307 -14.84 7.52 3.50
CA PRO A 307 -15.53 8.72 3.97
C PRO A 307 -14.88 9.33 5.21
N ASP A 308 -14.18 8.52 6.00
CA ASP A 308 -13.46 8.96 7.20
C ASP A 308 -12.10 9.57 6.82
N ARG A 309 -11.97 10.87 7.03
CA ARG A 309 -10.75 11.63 6.71
C ARG A 309 -9.54 11.18 7.52
N ALA A 310 -9.72 10.83 8.80
CA ALA A 310 -8.62 10.43 9.66
C ALA A 310 -8.06 9.06 9.22
N LEU A 311 -8.96 8.12 8.91
CA LEU A 311 -8.58 6.81 8.40
C LEU A 311 -7.95 6.90 7.01
N HIS A 312 -8.53 7.69 6.12
CA HIS A 312 -7.96 7.94 4.79
C HIS A 312 -6.55 8.50 4.88
N GLN A 313 -6.33 9.52 5.73
CA GLN A 313 -5.00 10.09 5.93
C GLN A 313 -4.00 9.08 6.51
N ALA A 314 -4.44 8.22 7.45
CA ALA A 314 -3.61 7.14 7.99
C ALA A 314 -3.10 6.19 6.89
N ILE A 315 -3.98 5.84 5.95
CA ILE A 315 -3.69 4.93 4.84
C ILE A 315 -2.77 5.62 3.83
N GLU A 316 -3.02 6.87 3.47
CA GLU A 316 -2.16 7.65 2.57
C GLU A 316 -0.75 7.83 3.14
N ASP A 317 -0.63 8.12 4.44
CA ASP A 317 0.66 8.21 5.12
C ASP A 317 1.38 6.86 5.12
N ALA A 318 0.65 5.75 5.34
CA ALA A 318 1.21 4.41 5.29
C ALA A 318 1.63 4.01 3.86
N TRP A 319 0.82 4.35 2.86
CA TRP A 319 1.10 4.12 1.44
C TRP A 319 2.35 4.89 1.03
N THR A 320 2.46 6.17 1.38
CA THR A 320 3.64 7.01 1.10
C THR A 320 4.93 6.40 1.67
N ARG A 321 4.87 5.86 2.89
CA ARG A 321 6.02 5.16 3.50
C ARG A 321 6.39 3.89 2.73
N GLN A 322 5.41 3.07 2.34
CA GLN A 322 5.64 1.84 1.60
C GLN A 322 6.09 2.08 0.15
N THR A 323 5.62 3.14 -0.50
CA THR A 323 6.07 3.53 -1.85
C THR A 323 7.54 3.96 -1.85
N ARG A 324 8.02 4.60 -0.76
CA ARG A 324 9.44 4.92 -0.58
C ARG A 324 10.29 3.69 -0.27
N SER A 325 9.81 2.83 0.63
CA SER A 325 10.46 1.57 0.99
C SER A 325 9.41 0.50 1.28
N PRO A 326 9.18 -0.45 0.36
CA PRO A 326 8.11 -1.45 0.47
C PRO A 326 8.50 -2.60 1.40
N SER A 327 9.10 -2.30 2.54
CA SER A 327 9.66 -3.31 3.45
C SER A 327 8.61 -4.26 4.00
N ASN A 328 7.44 -3.75 4.40
CA ASN A 328 6.37 -4.59 4.96
C ASN A 328 5.71 -5.43 3.88
N VAL A 329 5.47 -4.84 2.71
CA VAL A 329 4.91 -5.58 1.55
C VAL A 329 5.85 -6.68 1.10
N MET A 330 7.16 -6.41 1.06
CA MET A 330 8.17 -7.43 0.76
C MET A 330 8.16 -8.57 1.77
N GLN A 331 7.98 -8.29 3.07
CA GLN A 331 7.90 -9.33 4.09
C GLN A 331 6.66 -10.22 3.91
N GLU A 332 5.49 -9.62 3.67
CA GLU A 332 4.24 -10.36 3.44
C GLU A 332 4.33 -11.16 2.13
N LEU A 333 4.82 -10.57 1.03
CA LEU A 333 5.09 -11.28 -0.22
C LEU A 333 6.08 -12.42 -0.04
N ALA A 334 7.14 -12.22 0.73
CA ALA A 334 8.14 -13.26 0.97
C ALA A 334 7.56 -14.45 1.74
N GLY A 335 6.62 -14.23 2.66
CA GLY A 335 5.88 -15.30 3.31
C GLY A 335 5.06 -16.09 2.29
N GLN A 336 4.19 -15.39 1.56
CA GLN A 336 3.28 -16.02 0.59
C GLN A 336 4.01 -16.70 -0.57
N PHE A 337 5.13 -16.16 -1.06
CA PHE A 337 5.91 -16.80 -2.12
C PHE A 337 6.53 -18.12 -1.65
N ARG A 338 6.97 -18.21 -0.38
CA ARG A 338 7.47 -19.48 0.18
C ARG A 338 6.36 -20.51 0.31
N GLU A 339 5.17 -20.09 0.76
CA GLU A 339 3.97 -20.93 0.81
C GLU A 339 3.58 -21.42 -0.60
N GLY A 340 3.72 -20.56 -1.61
CA GLY A 340 3.53 -20.89 -3.02
C GLY A 340 4.62 -21.80 -3.62
N GLY A 341 5.61 -22.23 -2.84
CA GLY A 341 6.69 -23.13 -3.27
C GLY A 341 7.80 -22.46 -4.06
N LEU A 342 7.90 -21.12 -4.02
CA LEU A 342 9.00 -20.38 -4.64
C LEU A 342 10.18 -20.20 -3.68
N HIS A 343 11.37 -20.06 -4.26
CA HIS A 343 12.61 -19.87 -3.53
C HIS A 343 13.00 -18.40 -3.47
N ILE A 344 13.29 -17.92 -2.26
CA ILE A 344 13.76 -16.57 -2.02
C ILE A 344 15.23 -16.62 -1.61
N PHE A 345 16.06 -15.82 -2.28
CA PHE A 345 17.49 -15.79 -2.04
C PHE A 345 18.02 -14.35 -2.12
N ARG A 346 19.24 -14.14 -1.60
CA ARG A 346 19.94 -12.85 -1.67
C ARG A 346 21.00 -12.89 -2.76
N HIS A 347 21.03 -11.89 -3.61
CA HIS A 347 22.05 -11.68 -4.64
C HIS A 347 22.36 -10.18 -4.78
N ARG A 348 23.24 -9.76 -5.69
CA ARG A 348 23.55 -8.36 -6.06
C ARG A 348 23.62 -7.42 -4.85
N ARG A 349 24.63 -7.64 -4.00
CA ARG A 349 24.85 -6.85 -2.77
C ARG A 349 23.72 -6.96 -1.72
N GLY A 350 23.03 -8.09 -1.66
CA GLY A 350 22.08 -8.41 -0.59
C GLY A 350 20.61 -8.16 -0.94
N ILE A 351 20.32 -7.78 -2.19
CA ILE A 351 18.98 -7.64 -2.74
C ILE A 351 18.28 -9.01 -2.75
N LEU A 352 16.99 -9.02 -2.41
CA LEU A 352 16.15 -10.22 -2.38
C LEU A 352 15.54 -10.49 -3.75
N PHE A 353 15.68 -11.72 -4.21
CA PHE A 353 15.09 -12.24 -5.45
C PHE A 353 14.20 -13.44 -5.15
N VAL A 354 13.19 -13.65 -6.01
CA VAL A 354 12.29 -14.80 -5.99
C VAL A 354 12.36 -15.54 -7.32
N THR A 355 12.39 -16.87 -7.27
CA THR A 355 12.47 -17.75 -8.45
C THR A 355 11.77 -19.08 -8.15
N SER A 356 11.36 -19.81 -9.18
CA SER A 356 10.84 -21.17 -9.06
C SER A 356 11.94 -22.22 -8.86
N ILE A 357 13.18 -21.92 -9.26
CA ILE A 357 14.30 -22.86 -9.22
C ILE A 357 15.21 -22.54 -8.05
N ARG A 358 15.53 -23.53 -7.21
CA ARG A 358 16.44 -23.32 -6.08
C ARG A 358 17.86 -23.05 -6.58
N PRO A 359 18.45 -21.86 -6.32
CA PRO A 359 19.82 -21.61 -6.72
C PRO A 359 20.80 -22.48 -5.93
N ARG A 360 21.72 -23.13 -6.63
CA ARG A 360 22.73 -24.04 -6.08
C ARG A 360 24.09 -23.66 -6.65
N ALA A 361 25.08 -23.47 -5.78
CA ALA A 361 26.45 -23.33 -6.25
C ALA A 361 26.87 -24.62 -6.98
N PHE A 362 27.59 -24.46 -8.08
CA PHE A 362 28.16 -25.60 -8.81
C PHE A 362 29.39 -26.10 -8.03
N VAL A 363 29.40 -27.37 -7.60
CA VAL A 363 30.45 -27.96 -6.72
C VAL A 363 31.07 -29.21 -7.36
N HIS A 364 31.23 -29.23 -8.69
CA HIS A 364 31.93 -30.33 -9.35
C HIS A 364 33.36 -29.90 -9.72
N ASP A 365 34.30 -30.81 -9.52
CA ASP A 365 35.65 -30.67 -10.05
C ASP A 365 35.55 -30.48 -11.57
N GLN A 366 36.22 -29.46 -12.09
CA GLN A 366 36.13 -29.05 -13.49
C GLN A 366 36.47 -30.20 -14.46
N ALA A 367 37.23 -31.20 -13.99
CA ALA A 367 37.61 -32.40 -14.73
C ALA A 367 36.44 -33.34 -15.10
N GLY A 368 35.29 -33.28 -14.41
CA GLY A 368 34.14 -34.18 -14.64
C GLY A 368 33.06 -33.64 -15.59
N VAL A 369 33.23 -32.42 -16.11
CA VAL A 369 32.19 -31.65 -16.81
C VAL A 369 32.59 -31.40 -18.26
N SER A 370 31.62 -31.31 -19.18
CA SER A 370 31.88 -30.99 -20.59
C SER A 370 32.67 -29.66 -20.72
N PRO A 371 33.67 -29.58 -21.62
CA PRO A 371 34.43 -28.34 -21.86
C PRO A 371 33.52 -27.14 -22.18
N SER A 372 32.42 -27.39 -22.90
CA SER A 372 31.43 -26.36 -23.25
C SER A 372 30.74 -25.77 -22.02
N VAL A 373 30.46 -26.57 -20.98
CA VAL A 373 29.85 -26.10 -19.74
C VAL A 373 30.88 -25.36 -18.88
N ASN A 374 32.13 -25.82 -18.83
CA ASN A 374 33.20 -25.11 -18.13
C ASN A 374 33.43 -23.71 -18.73
N ALA A 375 33.45 -23.59 -20.07
CA ALA A 375 33.57 -22.30 -20.75
C ALA A 375 32.44 -21.31 -20.37
N ILE A 376 31.20 -21.80 -20.25
CA ILE A 376 30.06 -21.00 -19.78
C ILE A 376 30.26 -20.53 -18.33
N LEU A 377 30.66 -21.43 -17.43
CA LEU A 377 30.85 -21.11 -16.02
C LEU A 377 32.01 -20.13 -15.79
N GLU A 378 33.12 -20.30 -16.52
CA GLU A 378 34.27 -19.41 -16.47
C GLU A 378 33.94 -18.00 -16.98
N THR A 379 33.26 -17.90 -18.12
CA THR A 379 32.84 -16.60 -18.68
C THR A 379 31.85 -15.86 -17.77
N LEU A 380 30.91 -16.57 -17.12
CA LEU A 380 30.00 -16.00 -16.13
C LEU A 380 30.69 -15.60 -14.83
N THR A 381 31.75 -16.31 -14.44
CA THR A 381 32.56 -15.95 -13.26
C THR A 381 33.37 -14.69 -13.54
N ALA A 382 33.96 -14.58 -14.73
CA ALA A 382 34.76 -13.42 -15.13
C ALA A 382 33.91 -12.18 -15.42
N THR A 383 32.73 -12.37 -16.03
CA THR A 383 31.81 -11.29 -16.40
C THR A 383 30.39 -11.55 -15.90
N PRO A 384 30.11 -11.28 -14.61
CA PRO A 384 28.75 -11.38 -14.06
C PRO A 384 27.83 -10.32 -14.70
N GLY A 385 26.55 -10.66 -14.87
CA GLY A 385 25.52 -9.79 -15.42
C GLY A 385 25.47 -9.76 -16.94
N THR A 386 26.13 -10.70 -17.62
CA THR A 386 26.13 -10.82 -19.07
C THR A 386 24.79 -11.35 -19.60
N THR A 387 24.40 -10.91 -20.80
CA THR A 387 23.19 -11.41 -21.47
C THR A 387 23.47 -12.72 -22.20
N ARG A 388 22.41 -13.48 -22.55
CA ARG A 388 22.55 -14.71 -23.36
C ARG A 388 23.28 -14.48 -24.69
N LYS A 389 23.06 -13.33 -25.33
CA LYS A 389 23.68 -12.94 -26.60
C LYS A 389 25.18 -12.66 -26.42
N GLU A 390 25.54 -11.84 -25.43
CA GLU A 390 26.94 -11.55 -25.09
C GLU A 390 27.71 -12.80 -24.64
N LEU A 391 27.05 -13.71 -23.93
CA LEU A 391 27.65 -14.98 -23.54
C LEU A 391 27.93 -15.87 -24.76
N ALA A 392 26.98 -15.95 -25.69
CA ALA A 392 27.17 -16.68 -26.94
C ALA A 392 28.33 -16.09 -27.75
N GLU A 393 28.43 -14.76 -27.87
CA GLU A 393 29.53 -14.09 -28.55
C GLU A 393 30.90 -14.40 -27.94
N LYS A 394 31.00 -14.49 -26.60
CA LYS A 394 32.25 -14.78 -25.89
C LYS A 394 32.65 -16.25 -25.92
N VAL A 395 31.69 -17.17 -25.95
CA VAL A 395 31.94 -18.62 -25.90
C VAL A 395 32.13 -19.20 -27.30
N LEU A 396 31.52 -18.63 -28.33
CA LEU A 396 31.52 -19.13 -29.71
C LEU A 396 32.57 -18.44 -30.61
N VAL A 397 33.58 -17.80 -30.03
CA VAL A 397 34.64 -17.11 -30.78
C VAL A 397 35.36 -18.13 -31.68
N ASP A 398 35.61 -17.75 -32.94
CA ASP A 398 36.38 -18.50 -33.96
C ASP A 398 35.76 -19.78 -34.54
N LEU A 399 34.43 -19.94 -34.53
CA LEU A 399 33.75 -21.10 -35.13
C LEU A 399 33.24 -20.84 -36.57
N VAL A 400 33.40 -21.83 -37.45
CA VAL A 400 32.91 -21.82 -38.85
C VAL A 400 31.42 -22.18 -38.90
N ASN A 401 30.66 -21.62 -39.84
CA ASN A 401 29.18 -21.59 -39.88
C ASN A 401 28.44 -22.88 -39.44
N GLU A 402 28.80 -24.06 -39.94
CA GLU A 402 28.17 -25.35 -39.56
C GLU A 402 28.55 -25.84 -38.15
N GLU A 403 29.79 -25.60 -37.73
CA GLU A 403 30.26 -25.89 -36.37
C GLU A 403 29.68 -24.90 -35.37
N ALA A 404 29.49 -23.65 -35.79
CA ALA A 404 28.82 -22.61 -35.03
C ALA A 404 27.36 -22.95 -34.75
N GLU A 405 26.59 -23.47 -35.73
CA GLU A 405 25.19 -23.88 -35.50
C GLU A 405 25.08 -25.05 -34.50
N ARG A 406 25.94 -26.07 -34.61
CA ARG A 406 25.97 -27.17 -33.63
C ARG A 406 26.37 -26.68 -32.24
N ALA A 407 27.36 -25.80 -32.15
CA ALA A 407 27.81 -25.23 -30.89
C ALA A 407 26.75 -24.31 -30.26
N LYS A 408 25.97 -23.56 -31.06
CA LYS A 408 24.82 -22.76 -30.59
C LYS A 408 23.73 -23.64 -29.98
N LEU A 409 23.37 -24.75 -30.65
CA LEU A 409 22.38 -25.69 -30.12
C LEU A 409 22.87 -26.37 -28.83
N ALA A 410 24.15 -26.76 -28.78
CA ALA A 410 24.77 -27.29 -27.58
C ALA A 410 24.78 -26.27 -26.44
N LEU A 411 25.12 -25.00 -26.73
CA LEU A 411 25.09 -23.90 -25.78
C LEU A 411 23.68 -23.67 -25.23
N ALA A 412 22.66 -23.64 -26.09
CA ALA A 412 21.27 -23.47 -25.67
C ALA A 412 20.80 -24.62 -24.78
N SER A 413 21.12 -25.88 -25.13
CA SER A 413 20.80 -27.06 -24.34
C SER A 413 21.51 -27.05 -22.97
N ASN A 414 22.81 -26.78 -22.97
CA ASN A 414 23.61 -26.65 -21.75
C ASN A 414 23.09 -25.53 -20.85
N MET A 415 22.72 -24.38 -21.42
CA MET A 415 22.17 -23.26 -20.67
C MET A 415 20.81 -23.58 -20.08
N HIS A 416 19.94 -24.22 -20.84
CA HIS A 416 18.66 -24.69 -20.34
C HIS A 416 18.84 -25.64 -19.16
N TRP A 417 19.77 -26.60 -19.25
CA TRP A 417 20.10 -27.52 -18.15
C TRP A 417 20.68 -26.78 -16.93
N LEU A 418 21.66 -25.90 -17.13
CA LEU A 418 22.31 -25.13 -16.05
C LEU A 418 21.31 -24.24 -15.29
N ILE A 419 20.39 -23.60 -16.01
CA ILE A 419 19.32 -22.80 -15.39
C ILE A 419 18.35 -23.72 -14.64
N ARG A 420 17.88 -24.80 -15.27
CA ARG A 420 16.91 -25.74 -14.71
C ARG A 420 17.38 -26.37 -13.39
N GLU A 421 18.66 -26.73 -13.31
CA GLU A 421 19.26 -27.31 -12.10
C GLU A 421 19.63 -26.25 -11.05
N GLY A 422 19.57 -24.96 -11.43
CA GLY A 422 19.80 -23.83 -10.55
C GLY A 422 21.27 -23.44 -10.39
N TYR A 423 22.14 -23.90 -11.29
CA TYR A 423 23.57 -23.56 -11.33
C TYR A 423 23.86 -22.21 -11.97
N VAL A 424 22.95 -21.74 -12.81
CA VAL A 424 22.95 -20.39 -13.38
C VAL A 424 21.61 -19.75 -13.06
N ILE A 425 21.63 -18.46 -12.69
CA ILE A 425 20.44 -17.68 -12.40
C ILE A 425 20.22 -16.74 -13.58
N GLU A 426 19.05 -16.86 -14.20
CA GLU A 426 18.55 -15.86 -15.15
C GLU A 426 17.65 -14.87 -14.42
N PHE A 427 17.91 -13.58 -14.60
CA PHE A 427 17.10 -12.50 -14.03
C PHE A 427 16.11 -11.94 -15.04
N ASN A 428 15.12 -11.20 -14.54
CA ASN A 428 14.05 -10.59 -15.36
C ASN A 428 14.54 -9.55 -16.37
N ASP A 429 15.71 -8.98 -16.16
CA ASP A 429 16.41 -8.07 -17.08
C ASP A 429 17.18 -8.82 -18.19
N GLY A 430 17.13 -10.16 -18.20
CA GLY A 430 17.81 -11.01 -19.18
C GLY A 430 19.30 -11.27 -18.87
N SER A 431 19.78 -10.76 -17.74
CA SER A 431 21.15 -10.98 -17.29
C SER A 431 21.31 -12.34 -16.60
N LEU A 432 22.53 -12.88 -16.68
CA LEU A 432 22.90 -14.17 -16.11
C LEU A 432 23.96 -13.97 -15.02
N ASP A 433 23.76 -14.59 -13.86
CA ASP A 433 24.79 -14.70 -12.82
C ASP A 433 24.88 -16.11 -12.25
N LEU A 434 26.02 -16.42 -11.65
CA LEU A 434 26.16 -17.62 -10.82
C LEU A 434 25.53 -17.41 -9.42
N PRO A 435 24.93 -18.46 -8.84
CA PRO A 435 24.51 -18.48 -7.45
C PRO A 435 25.67 -18.15 -6.51
N ARG A 436 25.39 -17.41 -5.45
CA ARG A 436 26.38 -17.16 -4.41
C ARG A 436 26.70 -18.47 -3.70
N GLY A 437 27.95 -18.91 -3.80
CA GLY A 437 28.49 -19.91 -2.89
C GLY A 437 28.36 -19.38 -1.46
N LYS A 438 27.65 -20.10 -0.59
CA LYS A 438 27.90 -19.93 0.84
C LYS A 438 29.32 -20.43 1.04
N ALA A 439 30.27 -19.54 1.30
CA ALA A 439 31.53 -19.95 1.90
C ALA A 439 31.16 -20.67 3.21
N LYS A 440 31.17 -22.00 3.20
CA LYS A 440 31.09 -22.76 4.43
C LYS A 440 32.42 -22.46 5.11
N PRO A 441 32.45 -21.81 6.29
CA PRO A 441 33.71 -21.62 6.98
C PRO A 441 34.32 -23.01 7.17
N HIS A 442 35.54 -23.18 6.67
CA HIS A 442 36.35 -24.36 6.94
C HIS A 442 36.43 -24.46 8.47
N GLN A 443 35.74 -25.43 9.06
CA GLN A 443 36.14 -25.90 10.38
C GLN A 443 37.52 -26.52 10.17
N PRO A 444 38.57 -26.04 10.85
CA PRO A 444 39.84 -26.74 10.87
C PRO A 444 39.60 -28.05 11.61
N VAL A 445 39.74 -29.16 10.89
CA VAL A 445 39.86 -30.48 11.48
C VAL A 445 41.34 -30.63 11.85
N GLU A 446 41.71 -30.32 13.09
CA GLU A 446 42.90 -30.89 13.74
C GLU A 446 43.00 -30.45 15.20
N ALA A 447 42.70 -31.38 16.11
CA ALA A 447 43.36 -31.61 17.40
C ALA A 447 42.44 -32.40 18.34
N ALA A 448 42.19 -33.67 18.01
CA ALA A 448 41.68 -34.64 18.98
C ALA A 448 42.23 -36.03 18.64
N VAL A 449 43.56 -36.15 18.64
CA VAL A 449 44.23 -37.44 18.78
C VAL A 449 45.33 -37.27 19.81
N SER A 450 44.98 -37.43 21.08
CA SER A 450 45.87 -37.81 22.19
C SER A 450 45.07 -37.90 23.47
N ALA A 451 44.52 -39.09 23.75
CA ALA A 451 44.34 -39.66 25.09
C ALA A 451 43.31 -40.81 25.03
N ALA A 452 43.72 -41.97 24.51
CA ALA A 452 43.03 -43.23 24.80
C ALA A 452 43.94 -44.41 24.45
N ASN A 453 44.94 -44.63 25.30
CA ASN A 453 45.47 -45.96 25.59
C ASN A 453 45.79 -45.92 27.09
N ASP A 454 44.92 -46.49 27.92
CA ASP A 454 45.23 -47.75 28.62
C ASP A 454 44.08 -48.19 29.53
N SER A 455 44.04 -49.50 29.79
CA SER A 455 43.32 -50.23 30.84
C SER A 455 41.85 -50.61 30.63
N SER A 456 41.71 -51.83 30.10
CA SER A 456 40.69 -52.83 30.40
C SER A 456 40.51 -53.10 31.90
N THR A 457 39.28 -53.34 32.38
CA THR A 457 38.92 -54.36 33.42
C THR A 457 37.39 -54.62 33.44
N THR A 458 36.99 -55.77 32.89
CA THR A 458 36.02 -56.81 33.36
C THR A 458 34.74 -56.53 34.19
N SER A 459 33.65 -57.19 33.73
CA SER A 459 32.57 -57.93 34.46
C SER A 459 31.51 -57.15 35.27
N ALA A 460 30.25 -57.58 35.48
CA ALA A 460 29.30 -58.53 34.90
C ALA A 460 27.96 -58.42 35.70
N LYS A 461 26.82 -58.67 35.02
CA LYS A 461 25.54 -59.32 35.49
C LYS A 461 24.63 -58.74 36.59
N ASN A 462 23.35 -58.49 36.22
CA ASN A 462 22.07 -59.16 36.64
C ASN A 462 20.90 -58.30 36.06
N GLU A 463 19.95 -58.74 35.22
CA GLU A 463 18.87 -59.77 35.25
C GLU A 463 17.66 -59.49 36.18
N GLU A 464 16.48 -59.93 35.70
CA GLU A 464 15.07 -59.80 36.17
C GLU A 464 14.31 -58.51 35.72
N GLU A 465 13.37 -58.45 34.77
CA GLU A 465 12.18 -59.26 34.38
C GLU A 465 10.95 -59.06 35.32
N PHE A 466 9.92 -58.33 34.86
CA PHE A 466 8.50 -58.79 34.82
C PHE A 466 7.54 -57.75 34.20
N VAL A 467 6.37 -58.23 33.79
CA VAL A 467 5.55 -57.83 32.64
C VAL A 467 4.18 -57.30 33.09
N SER A 468 3.53 -56.52 32.21
CA SER A 468 2.10 -56.65 31.80
C SER A 468 0.98 -55.85 32.51
N SER A 469 0.23 -55.12 31.65
CA SER A 469 -1.24 -54.89 31.64
C SER A 469 -1.83 -53.89 32.66
N THR A 470 -2.88 -53.10 32.40
CA THR A 470 -3.98 -53.19 31.40
C THR A 470 -4.73 -51.86 31.29
N GLU A 471 -5.37 -51.71 30.14
CA GLU A 471 -6.37 -50.76 29.66
C GLU A 471 -7.71 -50.80 30.43
N SER A 472 -8.47 -49.68 30.48
CA SER A 472 -9.94 -49.68 30.62
C SER A 472 -10.62 -48.33 30.28
N ARG A 473 -11.67 -48.47 29.47
CA ARG A 473 -12.65 -47.54 28.88
C ARG A 473 -13.75 -47.10 29.88
N PRO A 474 -14.51 -46.01 29.65
CA PRO A 474 -15.82 -45.83 30.28
C PRO A 474 -16.99 -45.87 29.29
N THR A 475 -18.14 -46.31 29.81
CA THR A 475 -19.44 -46.48 29.14
C THR A 475 -20.50 -45.68 29.92
N GLU A 476 -21.23 -44.82 29.22
CA GLU A 476 -22.70 -44.62 29.19
C GLU A 476 -23.56 -44.37 30.47
N GLU A 477 -24.34 -43.28 30.37
CA GLU A 477 -25.71 -42.93 30.83
C GLU A 477 -26.41 -43.62 32.03
N ALA A 478 -26.99 -42.80 32.93
CA ALA A 478 -28.45 -42.66 33.17
C ALA A 478 -28.79 -41.88 34.48
N GLU A 479 -29.45 -40.73 34.31
CA GLU A 479 -30.74 -40.30 34.90
C GLU A 479 -31.05 -40.30 36.44
N ILE A 480 -31.83 -39.27 36.83
CA ILE A 480 -32.77 -39.12 37.99
C ILE A 480 -32.27 -38.46 39.30
N GLY A 481 -32.53 -37.14 39.43
CA GLY A 481 -33.56 -36.58 40.34
C GLY A 481 -33.28 -36.37 41.84
N GLY A 482 -33.04 -35.11 42.24
CA GLY A 482 -33.52 -34.35 43.43
C GLY A 482 -33.38 -34.91 44.87
N PRO A 483 -33.70 -34.14 45.93
CA PRO A 483 -34.16 -32.75 46.01
C PRO A 483 -33.07 -31.71 46.31
#